data_AF-A0A2U1UQD4-F1
#
_entry.id   AF-A0A2U1UQD4-F1
#
_cell.length_a   1.000
_cell.length_b   1.000
_cell.length_c   1.000
_cell.angle_alpha   90.00
_cell.angle_beta   90.00
_cell.angle_gamma   90.00
#
_symmetry.space_group_name_H-M   'P 1'
#
loop_
_entity.id
_entity.type
_entity.pdbx_description
1 polymer ?
#
loop_
_entity_poly.entity_id
_entity_poly.type
_entity_poly.pdbx_seq_one_letter_code
_entity_poly.pdbx_strand_id
1 'polypeptide(L)'
;MFMLDTNMVSHFFRQQPHVMAKMVVVNPAQISISCITEAELLYGVAKRQSKTLKAAVLAFLDAVTIYDWDSDAAACYGKLRATMEKKGKAMGTLDQLIAAHALSKRTTLVTNDHAFSMVPGLTIEDWTQ
;
A
#
# COMPACT_ATOMS: atom_id res chain seq x y z
N MET A 1 0.15 5.27 -11.92
CA MET A 1 0.90 4.44 -10.97
C MET A 1 -0.08 4.03 -9.88
N PHE A 2 -0.11 2.73 -9.57
CA PHE A 2 -0.96 2.11 -8.56
C PHE A 2 -0.08 1.73 -7.37
N MET A 3 -0.38 2.26 -6.18
CA MET A 3 0.31 1.92 -4.95
C MET A 3 -0.54 0.91 -4.19
N LEU A 4 -0.07 -0.32 -4.02
CA LEU A 4 -0.80 -1.34 -3.26
C LEU A 4 -0.52 -1.14 -1.76
N ASP A 5 -1.58 -1.20 -0.96
CA ASP A 5 -1.44 -1.29 0.49
C ASP A 5 -1.10 -2.74 0.93
N THR A 6 -0.84 -2.90 2.23
CA THR A 6 -0.43 -4.19 2.79
C THR A 6 -1.53 -5.26 2.70
N ASN A 7 -2.79 -4.86 2.78
CA ASN A 7 -3.94 -5.75 2.63
C ASN A 7 -4.08 -6.26 1.19
N MET A 8 -3.92 -5.38 0.21
CA MET A 8 -4.01 -5.73 -1.20
C MET A 8 -2.89 -6.68 -1.63
N VAL A 9 -1.65 -6.43 -1.18
CA VAL A 9 -0.54 -7.38 -1.39
C VAL A 9 -0.83 -8.73 -0.71
N SER A 10 -1.45 -8.72 0.47
CA SER A 10 -1.87 -9.95 1.14
C SER A 10 -2.92 -10.73 0.34
N HIS A 11 -3.88 -10.05 -0.29
CA HIS A 11 -4.87 -10.70 -1.18
C HIS A 11 -4.22 -11.28 -2.43
N PHE A 12 -3.23 -10.60 -3.00
CA PHE A 12 -2.43 -11.13 -4.11
C PHE A 12 -1.75 -12.45 -3.74
N PHE A 13 -1.04 -12.52 -2.60
CA PHE A 13 -0.40 -13.76 -2.15
C PHE A 13 -1.38 -14.88 -1.80
N ARG A 14 -2.62 -14.54 -1.46
CA ARG A 14 -3.72 -15.50 -1.27
C ARG A 14 -4.40 -15.93 -2.57
N GLN A 15 -3.91 -15.45 -3.72
CA GLN A 15 -4.44 -15.74 -5.06
C GLN A 15 -5.93 -15.38 -5.19
N GLN A 16 -6.34 -14.24 -4.62
CA GLN A 16 -7.73 -13.76 -4.77
C GLN A 16 -8.02 -13.54 -6.27
N PRO A 17 -9.09 -14.12 -6.86
CA PRO A 17 -9.28 -14.16 -8.31
C PRO A 17 -9.34 -12.81 -9.02
N HIS A 18 -10.05 -11.82 -8.45
CA HIS A 18 -10.19 -10.48 -9.02
C HIS A 18 -8.87 -9.70 -8.94
N VAL A 19 -8.13 -9.82 -7.83
CA VAL A 19 -6.81 -9.22 -7.67
C VAL A 19 -5.83 -9.81 -8.68
N MET A 20 -5.84 -11.14 -8.84
CA MET A 20 -5.01 -11.80 -9.86
C MET A 20 -5.37 -11.34 -11.27
N ALA A 21 -6.67 -11.23 -11.60
CA ALA A 21 -7.11 -10.73 -12.90
C ALA A 21 -6.63 -9.29 -13.16
N LYS A 22 -6.69 -8.41 -12.15
CA LYS A 22 -6.17 -7.04 -12.22
C LYS A 22 -4.65 -7.01 -12.42
N MET A 23 -3.91 -7.80 -11.65
CA MET A 23 -2.44 -7.90 -11.75
C MET A 23 -1.96 -8.40 -13.12
N VAL A 24 -2.77 -9.17 -13.85
CA VAL A 24 -2.45 -9.64 -15.20
C VAL A 24 -2.64 -8.55 -16.25
N VAL A 25 -3.63 -7.66 -16.09
CA VAL A 25 -3.95 -6.62 -17.07
C VAL A 25 -3.21 -5.30 -16.83
N VAL A 26 -2.82 -5.02 -15.59
CA VAL A 26 -2.02 -3.84 -15.25
C VAL A 26 -0.55 -4.11 -15.57
N ASN A 27 0.10 -3.17 -16.26
CA ASN A 27 1.53 -3.27 -16.55
C ASN A 27 2.31 -3.27 -15.22
N PRO A 28 3.20 -4.24 -14.95
CA PRO A 28 3.99 -4.29 -13.72
C PRO A 28 4.78 -3.01 -13.41
N ALA A 29 5.23 -2.28 -14.44
CA ALA A 29 5.93 -1.00 -14.28
C ALA A 29 5.01 0.12 -13.73
N GLN A 30 3.70 -0.09 -13.68
CA GLN A 30 2.72 0.80 -13.08
C GLN A 30 2.31 0.36 -11.66
N ILE A 31 2.91 -0.70 -11.13
CA ILE A 31 2.64 -1.24 -9.80
C ILE A 31 3.75 -0.79 -8.86
N SER A 32 3.35 -0.28 -7.70
CA SER A 32 4.24 0.21 -6.67
C SER A 32 3.75 -0.14 -5.28
N ILE A 33 4.64 -0.04 -4.30
CA ILE A 33 4.31 -0.07 -2.87
C ILE A 33 5.06 1.04 -2.13
N SER A 34 4.56 1.41 -0.96
CA SER A 34 5.31 2.20 0.01
C SER A 34 6.37 1.32 0.69
N CYS A 35 7.53 1.87 1.03
CA CYS A 35 8.52 1.20 1.89
C CYS A 35 7.93 0.78 3.26
N ILE A 36 6.82 1.39 3.69
CA ILE A 36 6.08 0.99 4.89
C ILE A 36 5.42 -0.39 4.67
N THR A 37 4.79 -0.60 3.51
CA THR A 37 4.23 -1.91 3.13
C THR A 37 5.32 -2.94 2.93
N GLU A 38 6.46 -2.58 2.34
CA GLU A 38 7.64 -3.45 2.28
C GLU A 38 8.05 -3.93 3.69
N ALA A 39 8.16 -3.01 4.66
CA ALA A 39 8.52 -3.34 6.03
C ALA A 39 7.52 -4.32 6.67
N GLU A 40 6.22 -4.15 6.44
CA GLU A 40 5.19 -5.08 6.94
C GLU A 40 5.30 -6.48 6.31
N LEU A 41 5.61 -6.56 5.01
CA LEU A 41 5.84 -7.83 4.32
C LEU A 41 7.07 -8.56 4.87
N LEU A 42 8.19 -7.85 5.03
CA LEU A 42 9.42 -8.41 5.58
C LEU A 42 9.24 -8.86 7.04
N TYR A 43 8.49 -8.10 7.84
CA TYR A 43 8.09 -8.53 9.18
C TYR A 43 7.26 -9.83 9.14
N GLY A 44 6.30 -9.94 8.23
CA GLY A 44 5.51 -11.16 8.02
C GLY A 44 6.38 -12.38 7.67
N VAL A 45 7.39 -12.20 6.82
CA VAL A 45 8.39 -13.23 6.50
C VAL A 45 9.18 -13.64 7.73
N ALA A 46 9.71 -12.67 8.48
CA ALA A 46 10.51 -12.92 9.68
C ALA A 46 9.70 -13.67 10.76
N LYS A 47 8.42 -13.31 10.93
CA LYS A 47 7.52 -13.94 11.91
C LYS A 47 7.16 -15.39 11.56
N ARG A 48 6.92 -15.69 10.28
CA ARG A 48 6.45 -17.02 9.83
C ARG A 48 7.57 -18.03 9.56
N GLN A 49 8.80 -17.56 9.30
CA GLN A 49 9.98 -18.41 9.02
C GLN A 49 9.79 -19.43 7.88
N SER A 50 8.85 -19.17 6.95
CA SER A 50 8.57 -20.03 5.79
C SER A 50 9.47 -19.67 4.61
N LYS A 51 10.25 -20.65 4.11
CA LYS A 51 11.12 -20.47 2.92
C LYS A 51 10.30 -20.12 1.67
N THR A 52 9.15 -20.77 1.48
CA THR A 52 8.27 -20.52 0.33
C THR A 52 7.71 -19.11 0.36
N LEU A 53 7.21 -18.65 1.52
CA LEU A 53 6.72 -17.28 1.68
C LEU A 53 7.84 -16.26 1.43
N LYS A 54 9.03 -16.50 1.99
CA LYS A 54 10.19 -15.63 1.78
C LYS A 54 10.52 -15.48 0.30
N ALA A 55 10.60 -16.59 -0.44
CA ALA A 55 10.90 -16.56 -1.87
C ALA A 55 9.83 -15.78 -2.67
N ALA A 56 8.55 -16.00 -2.37
CA ALA A 56 7.45 -15.29 -3.02
C ALA A 56 7.46 -13.78 -2.74
N VAL A 57 7.71 -13.37 -1.49
CA VAL A 57 7.80 -11.95 -1.10
C VAL A 57 8.98 -11.28 -1.78
N LEU A 58 10.17 -11.89 -1.77
CA LEU A 58 11.35 -11.30 -2.42
C LEU A 58 11.17 -11.16 -3.93
N ALA A 59 10.57 -12.16 -4.60
CA ALA A 59 10.27 -12.06 -6.02
C ALA A 59 9.24 -10.96 -6.33
N PHE A 60 8.25 -10.75 -5.46
CA PHE A 60 7.31 -9.64 -5.61
C PHE A 60 7.99 -8.29 -5.44
N LEU A 61 8.84 -8.12 -4.41
CA LEU A 61 9.56 -6.86 -4.16
C LEU A 61 10.49 -6.49 -5.32
N ASP A 62 11.12 -7.48 -5.97
CA ASP A 62 11.97 -7.27 -7.15
C ASP A 62 11.16 -6.85 -8.40
N ALA A 63 9.87 -7.19 -8.45
CA ALA A 63 9.01 -6.95 -9.60
C ALA A 63 8.22 -5.62 -9.55
N VAL A 64 8.18 -4.94 -8.40
CA VAL A 64 7.38 -3.71 -8.21
C VAL A 64 8.27 -2.51 -7.88
N THR A 65 7.76 -1.30 -8.16
CA THR A 65 8.46 -0.08 -7.73
C THR A 65 8.25 0.14 -6.23
N ILE A 66 9.31 0.22 -5.45
CA ILE A 66 9.24 0.59 -4.04
C ILE A 66 9.57 2.07 -3.92
N TYR A 67 8.66 2.86 -3.37
CA TYR A 67 8.94 4.26 -3.05
C TYR A 67 9.54 4.39 -1.65
N ASP A 68 10.67 5.09 -1.57
CA ASP A 68 11.32 5.47 -0.32
C ASP A 68 10.55 6.59 0.40
N TRP A 69 10.61 6.60 1.73
CA TRP A 69 10.05 7.68 2.53
C TRP A 69 10.95 8.92 2.51
N ASP A 70 10.50 9.97 1.81
CA ASP A 70 11.22 11.23 1.65
C ASP A 70 10.57 12.41 2.39
N SER A 71 11.16 13.60 2.22
CA SER A 71 10.67 14.83 2.86
C SER A 71 9.30 15.27 2.34
N ASP A 72 8.96 14.96 1.09
CA ASP A 72 7.65 15.28 0.52
C ASP A 72 6.57 14.39 1.14
N ALA A 73 6.84 13.09 1.29
CA ALA A 73 5.98 12.16 2.04
C ALA A 73 5.78 12.62 3.50
N ALA A 74 6.85 13.05 4.18
CA ALA A 74 6.78 13.58 5.53
C ALA A 74 5.91 14.86 5.63
N ALA A 75 6.05 15.79 4.68
CA ALA A 75 5.25 17.01 4.63
C ALA A 75 3.76 16.72 4.36
N CYS A 76 3.46 15.77 3.47
CA CYS A 76 2.10 15.27 3.24
C CYS A 76 1.51 14.64 4.50
N TYR A 77 2.29 13.83 5.22
CA TYR A 77 1.86 13.20 6.46
C TYR A 77 1.48 14.22 7.53
N GLY A 78 2.32 15.23 7.78
CA GLY A 78 2.03 16.25 8.80
C GLY A 78 0.71 16.98 8.54
N LYS A 79 0.46 17.36 7.27
CA LYS A 79 -0.80 18.00 6.86
C LYS A 79 -2.00 17.06 6.98
N LEU A 80 -1.84 15.81 6.53
CA LEU A 80 -2.89 14.79 6.58
C LEU A 80 -3.29 14.50 8.03
N ARG A 81 -2.31 14.23 8.91
CA ARG A 81 -2.53 13.91 10.31
C ARG A 81 -3.32 15.01 11.02
N ALA A 82 -2.87 16.25 10.92
CA ALA A 82 -3.55 17.40 11.53
C ALA A 82 -4.98 17.57 10.99
N THR A 83 -5.19 17.34 9.70
CA THR A 83 -6.53 17.42 9.07
C THR A 83 -7.47 16.32 9.58
N MET A 84 -6.97 15.10 9.72
CA MET A 84 -7.74 13.96 10.20
C MET A 84 -8.11 14.10 11.68
N GLU A 85 -7.17 14.54 12.51
CA GLU A 85 -7.40 14.80 13.93
C GLU A 85 -8.44 15.91 14.13
N LYS A 86 -8.34 17.02 13.40
CA LYS A 86 -9.33 18.10 13.45
C LYS A 86 -10.75 17.63 13.07
N LYS A 87 -10.86 16.61 12.22
CA LYS A 87 -12.14 16.01 11.79
C LYS A 87 -12.62 14.88 12.72
N GLY A 88 -11.91 14.59 13.79
CA GLY A 88 -12.24 13.50 14.73
C GLY A 88 -12.15 12.11 14.10
N LYS A 89 -11.39 11.95 13.02
CA LYS A 89 -11.28 10.68 12.30
C LYS A 89 -10.05 9.91 12.76
N ALA A 90 -10.24 8.64 13.12
CA ALA A 90 -9.17 7.73 13.49
C ALA A 90 -8.83 6.80 12.31
N MET A 91 -7.53 6.61 12.06
CA MET A 91 -6.96 5.67 11.10
C MET A 91 -5.66 5.14 11.70
N GLY A 92 -5.29 3.90 11.39
CA GLY A 92 -4.04 3.30 11.87
C GLY A 92 -2.83 4.14 11.50
N THR A 93 -1.79 4.15 12.36
CA THR A 93 -0.59 4.97 12.13
C THR A 93 0.12 4.59 10.83
N LEU A 94 0.25 3.30 10.53
CA LEU A 94 0.87 2.82 9.29
C LEU A 94 0.02 3.16 8.08
N ASP A 95 -1.30 2.99 8.17
CA ASP A 95 -2.24 3.37 7.10
C ASP A 95 -2.15 4.87 6.78
N GLN A 96 -2.02 5.72 7.81
CA GLN A 96 -1.82 7.15 7.59
C GLN A 96 -0.51 7.48 6.90
N LEU A 97 0.56 6.74 7.20
CA LEU A 97 1.84 6.88 6.48
C LEU A 97 1.66 6.44 5.03
N ILE A 98 1.04 5.29 4.76
CA ILE A 98 0.77 4.79 3.40
C ILE A 98 -0.09 5.80 2.61
N ALA A 99 -1.17 6.30 3.21
CA ALA A 99 -2.03 7.31 2.61
C ALA A 99 -1.27 8.60 2.27
N ALA A 100 -0.45 9.10 3.20
CA ALA A 100 0.39 10.27 2.98
C ALA A 100 1.43 10.03 1.87
N HIS A 101 1.98 8.83 1.79
CA HIS A 101 2.92 8.46 0.75
C HIS A 101 2.27 8.47 -0.63
N ALA A 102 1.10 7.84 -0.74
CA ALA A 102 0.31 7.81 -1.97
C ALA A 102 -0.07 9.24 -2.44
N LEU A 103 -0.45 10.12 -1.50
CA LEU A 103 -0.72 11.53 -1.79
C LEU A 103 0.53 12.26 -2.32
N SER A 104 1.68 12.06 -1.68
CA SER A 104 2.96 12.67 -2.10
C SER A 104 3.35 12.26 -3.51
N LYS A 105 3.24 10.96 -3.82
CA LYS A 105 3.58 10.38 -5.13
C LYS A 105 2.47 10.51 -6.17
N ARG A 106 1.30 11.04 -5.80
CA ARG A 106 0.10 11.18 -6.65
C ARG A 106 -0.31 9.85 -7.31
N THR A 107 -0.24 8.77 -6.54
CA THR A 107 -0.62 7.43 -6.99
C THR A 107 -2.07 7.12 -6.64
N THR A 108 -2.72 6.25 -7.41
CA THR A 108 -3.96 5.61 -6.98
C THR A 108 -3.62 4.56 -5.92
N LEU A 109 -4.15 4.70 -4.71
CA LEU A 109 -3.99 3.68 -3.68
C LEU A 109 -4.94 2.52 -3.97
N VAL A 110 -4.40 1.31 -4.10
CA VAL A 110 -5.18 0.09 -4.28
C VAL A 110 -5.37 -0.55 -2.92
N THR A 111 -6.59 -0.51 -2.40
CA THR A 111 -6.95 -1.00 -1.06
C THR A 111 -8.41 -1.44 -1.03
N ASN A 112 -8.69 -2.43 -0.18
CA ASN A 112 -10.07 -2.83 0.15
C ASN A 112 -10.52 -2.29 1.53
N ASP A 113 -9.72 -1.43 2.16
CA ASP A 113 -10.07 -0.78 3.42
C ASP A 113 -10.76 0.57 3.16
N HIS A 114 -12.06 0.59 3.44
CA HIS A 114 -12.89 1.79 3.28
C HIS A 114 -12.44 2.96 4.17
N ALA A 115 -11.62 2.74 5.20
CA ALA A 115 -11.08 3.81 6.02
C ALA A 115 -10.27 4.82 5.20
N PHE A 116 -9.61 4.38 4.11
CA PHE A 116 -8.86 5.28 3.22
C PHE A 116 -9.75 6.28 2.48
N SER A 117 -11.04 5.97 2.25
CA SER A 117 -11.98 6.92 1.62
C SER A 117 -12.16 8.22 2.41
N MET A 118 -11.79 8.20 3.69
CA MET A 118 -11.83 9.37 4.55
C MET A 118 -10.72 10.39 4.27
N VAL A 119 -9.65 9.98 3.57
CA VAL A 119 -8.45 10.78 3.30
C VAL A 119 -8.73 11.77 2.17
N PRO A 120 -8.68 13.09 2.44
CA PRO A 120 -8.95 14.09 1.41
C PRO A 120 -7.92 14.04 0.27
N GLY A 121 -8.40 13.99 -0.97
CA GLY A 121 -7.55 14.04 -2.17
C GLY A 121 -6.88 12.72 -2.56
N LEU A 122 -7.14 11.63 -1.82
CA LEU A 122 -6.60 10.31 -2.15
C LEU A 122 -7.49 9.62 -3.19
N THR A 123 -6.90 9.21 -4.31
CA THR A 123 -7.57 8.35 -5.30
C THR A 123 -7.44 6.90 -4.87
N ILE A 124 -8.55 6.16 -4.87
CA ILE A 124 -8.60 4.77 -4.39
C ILE A 124 -9.22 3.88 -5.45
N GLU A 125 -8.69 2.67 -5.57
CA GLU A 125 -9.32 1.55 -6.27
C GLU A 125 -9.36 0.31 -5.37
N ASP A 126 -10.46 -0.44 -5.46
CA ASP A 126 -10.57 -1.77 -4.85
C ASP A 126 -10.49 -2.82 -5.96
N TRP A 127 -9.46 -3.67 -5.91
CA TRP A 127 -9.25 -4.76 -6.86
C TRP A 127 -9.83 -6.09 -6.40
N THR A 128 -10.51 -6.12 -5.25
CA THR A 128 -11.17 -7.33 -4.75
C THR A 128 -12.56 -7.57 -5.34
N GLN A 129 -13.06 -6.63 -6.14
CA GLN A 129 -14.38 -6.61 -6.77
C GLN A 129 -14.32 -6.79 -8.29
#